data_AF-A0A8F6U0Y3-F1
#
_entry.id   AF-A0A8F6U0Y3-F1
#
_cell.length_a   1.000
_cell.length_b   1.000
_cell.length_c   1.000
_cell.angle_alpha   90.00
_cell.angle_beta   90.00
_cell.angle_gamma   90.00
#
_symmetry.space_group_name_H-M   'P 1'
#
loop_
_entity.id
_entity.type
_entity.pdbx_description
1 polymer ?
#
loop_
_entity_poly.entity_id
_entity_poly.type
_entity_poly.pdbx_seq_one_letter_code
_entity_poly.pdbx_strand_id
1 'polypeptide(L)'
;MRTPLVLLALSLTSFGALYTANGPELTLPLAVIALAGIAATILALKAAFQGRNLRLTRRSSHEPEPLKSEITPRRKPRHFNHVAPKRVTRKPAGPRVVIDGSNVMHWNGAEPRLTTVREVVSALRTQGYQPGVVFDANAGYKLTDSYMDDRDFAKLLNLPGDCVVVVARGEPADPTILAAARDLKAKVITNDRFRDWADDFPEVATPGTLIKGGYDHGALWLDDRALAS
;
A
#
# COMPACT_ATOMS: atom_id res chain seq x y z
N MET A 1 22.52 3.30 25.03
CA MET A 1 21.28 2.83 25.70
C MET A 1 21.44 1.32 25.97
N ARG A 2 21.86 0.91 27.18
CA ARG A 2 22.21 -0.48 27.54
C ARG A 2 21.36 -1.04 28.70
N THR A 3 20.18 -0.48 28.91
CA THR A 3 19.28 -0.84 30.02
C THR A 3 18.25 -1.95 29.77
N PRO A 4 17.91 -2.41 28.53
CA PRO A 4 16.82 -3.40 28.40
C PRO A 4 17.24 -4.86 28.66
N LEU A 5 18.53 -5.20 28.55
CA LEU A 5 18.98 -6.60 28.63
C LEU A 5 19.21 -7.08 30.08
N VAL A 6 19.57 -6.17 30.99
CA VAL A 6 19.79 -6.49 32.41
C VAL A 6 18.47 -6.74 33.14
N LEU A 7 17.41 -6.00 32.78
CA LEU A 7 16.07 -6.20 33.36
C LEU A 7 15.42 -7.50 32.88
N LEU A 8 15.68 -7.92 31.65
CA LEU A 8 15.20 -9.19 31.10
C LEU A 8 15.94 -10.39 31.72
N ALA A 9 17.23 -10.25 32.01
CA ALA A 9 17.98 -11.28 32.73
C ALA A 9 17.56 -11.40 34.22
N LEU A 10 17.17 -10.28 34.87
CA LEU A 10 16.66 -10.30 36.25
C LEU A 10 15.24 -10.88 36.36
N SER A 11 14.40 -10.76 35.32
CA SER A 11 13.04 -11.31 35.35
C SER A 11 13.02 -12.83 35.13
N LEU A 12 13.90 -13.36 34.27
CA LEU A 12 14.01 -14.81 34.06
C LEU A 12 14.58 -15.55 35.28
N THR A 13 15.52 -14.95 36.02
CA THR A 13 16.09 -15.58 37.22
C THR A 13 15.11 -15.62 38.40
N SER A 14 14.23 -14.63 38.53
CA SER A 14 13.17 -14.63 39.56
C SER A 14 12.07 -15.67 39.28
N PHE A 15 11.77 -15.94 38.01
CA PHE A 15 10.76 -16.94 37.62
C PHE A 15 11.26 -18.39 37.80
N GLY A 16 12.55 -18.64 37.54
CA GLY A 16 13.16 -19.96 37.76
C GLY A 16 13.25 -20.37 39.23
N ALA A 17 13.50 -19.41 40.13
CA ALA A 17 13.58 -19.67 41.58
C ALA A 17 12.21 -19.98 42.22
N LEU A 18 11.12 -19.46 41.64
CA LEU A 18 9.76 -19.74 42.12
C LEU A 18 9.23 -21.10 41.63
N TYR A 19 9.73 -21.58 40.48
CA TYR A 19 9.38 -22.87 39.87
C TYR A 19 9.98 -24.06 40.62
N THR A 20 11.22 -23.94 41.12
CA THR A 20 11.88 -25.01 41.88
C THR A 20 11.35 -25.15 43.31
N ALA A 21 10.73 -24.11 43.86
CA ALA A 21 10.21 -24.10 45.23
C ALA A 21 8.79 -24.66 45.38
N ASN A 22 7.95 -24.65 44.33
CA ASN A 22 6.50 -24.88 44.47
C ASN A 22 5.93 -26.09 43.69
N GLY A 23 6.73 -26.80 42.89
CA GLY A 23 6.28 -27.97 42.13
C GLY A 23 5.28 -27.64 41.00
N PRO A 24 4.92 -28.63 40.14
CA PRO A 24 4.28 -28.41 38.84
C PRO A 24 2.75 -28.29 38.89
N GLU A 25 2.17 -27.81 39.99
CA GLU A 25 0.73 -27.50 40.05
C GLU A 25 0.52 -26.03 39.69
N LEU A 26 0.70 -25.71 38.40
CA LEU A 26 0.28 -24.41 37.85
C LEU A 26 -1.25 -24.34 37.90
N THR A 27 -1.78 -23.82 39.00
CA THR A 27 -3.20 -23.51 39.11
C THR A 27 -3.55 -22.53 37.99
N LEU A 28 -4.55 -22.89 37.17
CA LEU A 28 -5.19 -22.05 36.13
C LEU A 28 -5.20 -20.53 36.41
N PRO A 29 -5.48 -20.03 37.63
CA PRO A 29 -5.39 -18.60 37.94
C PRO A 29 -4.02 -17.95 37.67
N LEU A 30 -2.90 -18.63 37.91
CA LEU A 30 -1.56 -18.07 37.70
C LEU A 30 -1.24 -17.89 36.21
N ALA A 31 -1.69 -18.81 35.37
CA ALA A 31 -1.55 -18.71 33.92
C ALA A 31 -2.36 -17.52 33.36
N VAL A 32 -3.58 -17.30 33.87
CA VAL A 32 -4.42 -16.17 33.48
C VAL A 32 -3.80 -14.83 33.89
N ILE A 33 -3.23 -14.74 35.10
CA ILE A 33 -2.54 -13.53 35.57
C ILE A 33 -1.31 -13.24 34.70
N ALA A 34 -0.53 -14.26 34.34
CA ALA A 34 0.63 -14.09 33.47
C ALA A 34 0.22 -13.59 32.06
N LEU A 35 -0.83 -14.17 31.47
CA LEU A 35 -1.35 -13.74 30.17
C LEU A 35 -1.90 -12.32 30.21
N ALA A 36 -2.62 -11.95 31.27
CA ALA A 36 -3.12 -10.59 31.47
C ALA A 36 -1.97 -9.57 31.62
N GLY A 37 -0.89 -9.94 32.33
CA GLY A 37 0.31 -9.12 32.45
C GLY A 37 1.00 -8.87 31.11
N ILE A 38 1.11 -9.90 30.27
CA ILE A 38 1.67 -9.78 28.92
C ILE A 38 0.79 -8.85 28.05
N ALA A 39 -0.53 -9.05 28.07
CA ALA A 39 -1.46 -8.21 27.31
C ALA A 39 -1.40 -6.73 27.73
N ALA A 40 -1.39 -6.46 29.04
CA ALA A 40 -1.25 -5.10 29.57
C ALA A 40 0.08 -4.45 29.17
N THR A 41 1.16 -5.22 29.15
CA THR A 41 2.50 -4.74 28.74
C THR A 41 2.52 -4.38 27.24
N ILE A 42 1.90 -5.20 26.38
CA ILE A 42 1.78 -4.93 24.93
C ILE A 42 0.96 -3.65 24.70
N LEU A 43 -0.16 -3.47 25.42
CA LEU A 43 -0.98 -2.26 25.35
C LEU A 43 -0.22 -1.01 25.82
N ALA A 44 0.52 -1.10 26.92
CA ALA A 44 1.36 0.00 27.42
C ALA A 44 2.47 0.38 26.44
N LEU A 45 3.11 -0.62 25.80
CA LEU A 45 4.08 -0.37 24.74
C LEU A 45 3.41 0.32 23.54
N LYS A 46 2.27 -0.17 23.07
CA LYS A 46 1.53 0.45 21.96
C LYS A 46 1.14 1.89 22.28
N ALA A 47 0.70 2.17 23.50
CA ALA A 47 0.38 3.53 23.97
C ALA A 47 1.63 4.43 24.05
N ALA A 48 2.77 3.90 24.51
CA ALA A 48 4.04 4.64 24.56
C ALA A 48 4.60 4.95 23.15
N PHE A 49 4.35 4.07 22.17
CA PHE A 49 4.73 4.29 20.78
C PHE A 49 3.73 5.21 20.03
N GLN A 50 2.43 5.15 20.34
CA GLN A 50 1.43 6.08 19.79
C GLN A 50 1.52 7.49 20.40
N GLY A 51 1.93 7.61 21.66
CA GLY A 51 2.05 8.88 22.39
C GLY A 51 3.23 9.78 21.97
N ARG A 52 4.10 9.32 21.05
CA ARG A 52 5.20 10.13 20.50
C ARG A 52 4.82 10.98 19.28
N ASN A 53 3.63 10.81 18.71
CA ASN A 53 3.15 11.57 17.55
C ASN A 53 2.02 12.57 17.83
N LEU A 54 1.73 12.88 19.10
CA LEU A 54 0.73 13.89 19.48
C LEU A 54 1.32 15.02 20.35
N ARG A 55 2.48 15.54 19.96
CA ARG A 55 3.04 16.77 20.54
C ARG A 55 3.76 17.65 19.51
N LEU A 56 3.07 18.07 18.45
CA LEU A 56 3.42 19.30 17.72
C LEU A 56 2.18 19.93 17.06
N THR A 57 1.13 20.21 17.84
CA THR A 57 0.10 21.19 17.43
C THR A 57 -0.36 22.00 18.63
N ARG A 58 0.52 22.88 19.13
CA ARG A 58 0.06 24.05 19.88
C ARG A 58 1.04 25.21 19.75
N ARG A 59 0.60 26.21 18.97
CA ARG A 59 0.86 27.66 19.13
C ARG A 59 2.24 28.17 18.74
N SER A 60 2.32 28.76 17.54
CA SER A 60 2.82 30.13 17.44
C SER A 60 2.11 30.86 16.30
N SER A 61 1.32 31.84 16.69
CA SER A 61 0.80 32.89 15.83
C SER A 61 1.99 33.75 15.38
N HIS A 62 2.40 33.63 14.11
CA HIS A 62 3.18 34.67 13.46
C HIS A 62 2.78 34.74 11.99
N GLU A 63 1.83 35.63 11.74
CA GLU A 63 1.55 36.22 10.45
C GLU A 63 2.63 37.28 10.19
N PRO A 64 3.41 37.18 9.09
CA PRO A 64 4.06 38.34 8.52
C PRO A 64 3.25 38.86 7.33
N GLU A 65 3.04 40.17 7.36
CA GLU A 65 2.53 41.03 6.29
C GLU A 65 3.13 40.78 4.89
N PRO A 66 2.46 41.22 3.81
CA PRO A 66 2.91 40.98 2.44
C PRO A 66 4.02 41.95 2.04
N LEU A 67 5.25 41.45 1.87
CA LEU A 67 6.34 42.25 1.32
C LEU A 67 6.29 42.25 -0.22
N LYS A 68 6.13 43.45 -0.75
CA LYS A 68 6.14 43.84 -2.16
C LYS A 68 7.47 43.51 -2.85
N SER A 69 7.34 43.21 -4.15
CA SER A 69 8.27 43.56 -5.24
C SER A 69 9.75 43.16 -5.10
N GLU A 70 10.16 42.15 -5.87
CA GLU A 70 11.28 42.36 -6.80
C GLU A 70 11.23 41.37 -7.97
N ILE A 71 11.04 41.94 -9.16
CA ILE A 71 11.11 41.26 -10.45
C ILE A 71 12.59 41.18 -10.81
N THR A 72 13.11 39.97 -11.07
CA THR A 72 14.37 39.78 -11.80
C THR A 72 14.17 38.85 -13.00
N PRO A 73 14.89 39.07 -14.11
CA PRO A 73 14.34 38.91 -15.43
C PRO A 73 14.36 37.48 -15.98
N ARG A 74 13.31 37.17 -16.76
CA ARG A 74 13.11 36.01 -17.61
C ARG A 74 14.39 35.59 -18.36
N ARG A 75 14.84 34.35 -18.15
CA ARG A 75 15.69 33.66 -19.12
C ARG A 75 14.91 33.44 -20.43
N LYS A 76 15.49 33.88 -21.56
CA LYS A 76 14.95 33.70 -22.92
C LYS A 76 14.61 32.22 -23.18
N PRO A 77 13.48 31.91 -23.84
CA PRO A 77 13.18 30.53 -24.24
C PRO A 77 14.17 30.07 -25.31
N ARG A 78 14.77 28.89 -25.11
CA ARG A 78 15.50 28.18 -26.17
C ARG A 78 14.52 27.90 -27.30
N HIS A 79 14.87 28.34 -28.51
CA HIS A 79 14.14 28.04 -29.73
C HIS A 79 14.23 26.52 -29.97
N PHE A 80 13.19 25.78 -29.60
CA PHE A 80 13.04 24.40 -30.02
C PHE A 80 12.60 24.44 -31.48
N ASN A 81 13.47 23.99 -32.39
CA ASN A 81 13.09 23.72 -33.76
C ASN A 81 11.87 22.80 -33.76
N HIS A 82 10.73 23.31 -34.25
CA HIS A 82 9.53 22.52 -34.51
C HIS A 82 9.84 21.55 -35.66
N VAL A 83 10.42 20.40 -35.33
CA VAL A 83 10.22 19.20 -36.15
C VAL A 83 8.79 18.77 -35.87
N ALA A 84 7.90 19.01 -36.84
CA ALA A 84 6.53 18.52 -36.78
C ALA A 84 6.57 17.01 -36.47
N PRO A 85 5.94 16.53 -35.37
CA PRO A 85 5.96 15.12 -35.07
C PRO A 85 5.24 14.39 -36.20
N LYS A 86 5.99 13.56 -36.92
CA LYS A 86 5.47 12.61 -37.90
C LYS A 86 4.29 11.90 -37.24
N ARG A 87 3.09 12.10 -37.78
CA ARG A 87 1.83 11.58 -37.22
C ARG A 87 1.85 10.06 -37.32
N VAL A 88 2.50 9.41 -36.36
CA VAL A 88 2.31 8.00 -36.08
C VAL A 88 0.84 7.88 -35.71
N THR A 89 0.07 7.19 -36.54
CA THR A 89 -1.32 6.86 -36.26
C THR A 89 -1.33 5.98 -35.01
N ARG A 90 -1.37 6.60 -33.82
CA ARG A 90 -1.55 5.90 -32.55
C ARG A 90 -2.85 5.11 -32.67
N LYS A 91 -2.75 3.78 -32.62
CA LYS A 91 -3.91 2.90 -32.40
C LYS A 91 -4.76 3.52 -31.27
N PRO A 92 -6.09 3.62 -31.42
CA PRO A 92 -6.93 4.13 -30.35
C PRO A 92 -6.60 3.38 -29.08
N ALA A 93 -6.35 4.16 -28.03
CA ALA A 93 -5.86 3.66 -26.77
C ALA A 93 -6.98 2.78 -26.17
N GLY A 94 -6.68 1.50 -25.89
CA GLY A 94 -7.69 0.55 -25.41
C GLY A 94 -8.30 0.92 -24.06
N PRO A 95 -9.34 0.21 -23.60
CA PRO A 95 -9.96 0.48 -22.31
C PRO A 95 -8.94 0.50 -21.16
N ARG A 96 -9.13 1.41 -20.20
CA ARG A 96 -8.25 1.56 -19.03
C ARG A 96 -8.69 0.62 -17.91
N VAL A 97 -7.72 0.08 -17.18
CA VAL A 97 -7.95 -0.74 -15.98
C VAL A 97 -6.98 -0.30 -14.89
N VAL A 98 -7.45 -0.28 -13.65
CA VAL A 98 -6.63 -0.01 -12.46
C VAL A 98 -6.43 -1.31 -11.73
N ILE A 99 -5.18 -1.64 -11.41
CA ILE A 99 -4.81 -2.86 -10.71
C ILE A 99 -4.45 -2.48 -9.28
N ASP A 100 -5.10 -3.14 -8.31
CA ASP A 100 -4.70 -3.12 -6.92
C ASP A 100 -3.48 -4.05 -6.76
N GLY A 101 -2.28 -3.47 -6.89
CA GLY A 101 -1.03 -4.23 -6.89
C GLY A 101 -0.76 -4.93 -5.56
N SER A 102 -1.15 -4.30 -4.44
CA SER A 102 -0.96 -4.86 -3.11
C SER A 102 -1.92 -6.01 -2.82
N ASN A 103 -3.10 -6.04 -3.43
CA ASN A 103 -3.97 -7.22 -3.40
C ASN A 103 -3.49 -8.31 -4.35
N VAL A 104 -3.18 -7.95 -5.60
CA VAL A 104 -2.85 -8.90 -6.67
C VAL A 104 -1.56 -9.67 -6.37
N MET A 105 -0.56 -9.05 -5.74
CA MET A 105 0.68 -9.75 -5.40
C MET A 105 0.48 -10.98 -4.49
N HIS A 106 -0.67 -11.11 -3.81
CA HIS A 106 -1.01 -12.26 -2.97
C HIS A 106 -1.91 -13.31 -3.67
N TRP A 107 -2.16 -13.20 -4.98
CA TRP A 107 -3.05 -14.15 -5.66
C TRP A 107 -2.45 -15.52 -5.91
N ASN A 108 -1.12 -15.65 -5.92
CA ASN A 108 -0.42 -16.90 -6.21
C ASN A 108 0.32 -17.44 -4.98
N GLY A 109 -0.44 -17.86 -3.98
CA GLY A 109 0.07 -18.40 -2.72
C GLY A 109 0.08 -17.38 -1.58
N ALA A 110 0.66 -17.76 -0.44
CA ALA A 110 0.64 -16.95 0.77
C ALA A 110 1.58 -15.74 0.72
N GLU A 111 2.72 -15.89 0.04
CA GLU A 111 3.74 -14.86 -0.04
C GLU A 111 3.44 -13.84 -1.16
N PRO A 112 3.72 -12.54 -0.92
CA PRO A 112 3.60 -11.52 -1.95
C PRO A 112 4.61 -11.74 -3.08
N ARG A 113 4.15 -11.68 -4.32
CA ARG A 113 4.97 -11.92 -5.52
C ARG A 113 4.73 -10.86 -6.57
N LEU A 114 5.80 -10.15 -6.94
CA LEU A 114 5.72 -9.17 -8.02
C LEU A 114 5.50 -9.81 -9.40
N THR A 115 5.93 -11.06 -9.57
CA THR A 115 5.69 -11.85 -10.79
C THR A 115 4.20 -11.99 -11.07
N THR A 116 3.38 -12.17 -10.02
CA THR A 116 1.93 -12.25 -10.14
C THR A 116 1.33 -10.97 -10.70
N VAL A 117 1.75 -9.80 -10.20
CA VAL A 117 1.31 -8.51 -10.75
C VAL A 117 1.75 -8.35 -12.21
N ARG A 118 2.97 -8.77 -12.54
CA ARG A 118 3.50 -8.72 -13.91
C ARG A 118 2.69 -9.61 -14.87
N GLU A 119 2.29 -10.80 -14.43
CA GLU A 119 1.46 -11.72 -15.22
C GLU A 119 0.08 -11.13 -15.50
N VAL A 120 -0.57 -10.51 -14.50
CA VAL A 120 -1.83 -9.79 -14.68
C VAL A 120 -1.69 -8.62 -15.66
N VAL A 121 -0.65 -7.79 -15.50
CA VAL A 121 -0.34 -6.69 -16.43
C VAL A 121 -0.16 -7.21 -17.86
N SER A 122 0.57 -8.31 -18.04
CA SER A 122 0.82 -8.92 -19.34
C SER A 122 -0.47 -9.46 -19.98
N ALA A 123 -1.31 -10.15 -19.20
CA ALA A 123 -2.59 -10.67 -19.66
C ALA A 123 -3.50 -9.55 -20.15
N LEU A 124 -3.66 -8.48 -19.37
CA LEU A 124 -4.49 -7.33 -19.71
C LEU A 124 -3.98 -6.60 -20.95
N ARG A 125 -2.66 -6.39 -21.07
CA ARG A 125 -2.06 -5.77 -22.28
C ARG A 125 -2.28 -6.63 -23.52
N THR A 126 -2.19 -7.96 -23.39
CA THR A 126 -2.44 -8.90 -24.49
C THR A 126 -3.90 -8.85 -24.95
N GLN A 127 -4.83 -8.66 -24.02
CA GLN A 127 -6.25 -8.41 -24.31
C GLN A 127 -6.54 -6.98 -24.82
N GLY A 128 -5.53 -6.10 -24.89
CA GLY A 128 -5.64 -4.75 -25.44
C GLY A 128 -6.00 -3.65 -24.43
N TYR A 129 -6.02 -3.95 -23.13
CA TYR A 129 -6.24 -2.96 -22.08
C TYR A 129 -4.99 -2.12 -21.79
N GLN A 130 -5.20 -0.97 -21.17
CA GLN A 130 -4.17 -0.10 -20.62
C GLN A 130 -4.16 -0.17 -19.09
N PRO A 131 -3.27 -0.98 -18.49
CA PRO A 131 -3.20 -1.11 -17.04
C PRO A 131 -2.44 0.04 -16.40
N GLY A 132 -3.02 0.61 -15.35
CA GLY A 132 -2.32 1.35 -14.30
C GLY A 132 -2.30 0.52 -13.02
N VAL A 133 -1.25 0.64 -12.21
CA VAL A 133 -1.08 -0.14 -10.98
C VAL A 133 -0.94 0.80 -9.79
N VAL A 134 -1.70 0.54 -8.73
CA VAL A 134 -1.59 1.27 -7.47
C VAL A 134 -1.14 0.30 -6.37
N PHE A 135 -0.16 0.71 -5.59
CA PHE A 135 0.35 -0.05 -4.44
C PHE A 135 0.15 0.72 -3.13
N ASP A 136 -0.09 -0.02 -2.05
CA ASP A 136 0.06 0.49 -0.69
C ASP A 136 1.52 0.87 -0.39
N ALA A 137 1.72 1.75 0.58
CA ALA A 137 3.05 2.20 1.00
C ALA A 137 3.97 1.06 1.52
N ASN A 138 3.39 -0.10 1.83
CA ASN A 138 4.09 -1.24 2.41
C ASN A 138 4.47 -2.31 1.36
N ALA A 139 4.03 -2.17 0.10
CA ALA A 139 4.25 -3.17 -0.93
C ALA A 139 5.72 -3.49 -1.13
N GLY A 140 6.58 -2.46 -1.17
CA GLY A 140 8.03 -2.64 -1.30
C GLY A 140 8.61 -3.50 -0.19
N TYR A 141 8.29 -3.18 1.07
CA TYR A 141 8.77 -3.93 2.22
C TYR A 141 8.29 -5.39 2.22
N LYS A 142 7.04 -5.62 1.77
CA LYS A 142 6.49 -6.97 1.63
C LYS A 142 7.22 -7.80 0.56
N LEU A 143 7.77 -7.17 -0.48
CA LEU A 143 8.41 -7.84 -1.62
C LEU A 143 9.93 -7.97 -1.50
N THR A 144 10.61 -6.97 -0.94
CA THR A 144 12.08 -6.86 -0.95
C THR A 144 12.69 -6.49 0.39
N ASP A 145 11.90 -6.44 1.47
CA ASP A 145 12.32 -5.97 2.80
C ASP A 145 12.91 -4.54 2.80
N SER A 146 12.54 -3.74 1.80
CA SER A 146 13.01 -2.36 1.62
C SER A 146 11.94 -1.46 1.01
N TYR A 147 12.08 -0.14 1.18
CA TYR A 147 11.18 0.81 0.53
C TYR A 147 11.39 0.82 -0.98
N MET A 148 10.29 0.93 -1.73
CA MET A 148 10.27 1.05 -3.19
C MET A 148 9.26 2.12 -3.58
N ASP A 149 9.64 2.99 -4.52
CA ASP A 149 8.78 4.04 -5.05
C ASP A 149 8.13 3.66 -6.40
N ASP A 150 7.30 4.57 -6.93
CA ASP A 150 6.61 4.45 -8.22
C ASP A 150 7.56 4.05 -9.35
N ARG A 151 8.77 4.63 -9.38
CA ARG A 151 9.76 4.40 -10.45
C ARG A 151 10.38 3.02 -10.34
N ASP A 152 10.62 2.56 -9.11
CA ASP A 152 11.14 1.22 -8.87
C ASP A 152 10.14 0.15 -9.33
N PHE A 153 8.88 0.29 -8.92
CA PHE A 153 7.82 -0.62 -9.37
C PHE A 153 7.57 -0.53 -10.88
N ALA A 154 7.55 0.66 -11.47
CA ALA A 154 7.38 0.83 -12.92
C ALA A 154 8.45 0.09 -13.72
N LYS A 155 9.72 0.18 -13.31
CA LYS A 155 10.82 -0.58 -13.93
C LYS A 155 10.60 -2.09 -13.83
N LEU A 156 10.24 -2.58 -12.64
CA LEU A 156 10.05 -4.01 -12.42
C LEU A 156 8.81 -4.55 -13.12
N LEU A 157 7.77 -3.74 -13.32
CA LEU A 157 6.56 -4.12 -14.05
C LEU A 157 6.67 -3.88 -15.57
N ASN A 158 7.76 -3.26 -16.04
CA ASN A 158 7.92 -2.81 -17.42
C ASN A 158 6.74 -1.94 -17.89
N LEU A 159 6.35 -1.01 -17.03
CA LEU A 159 5.31 -0.01 -17.27
C LEU A 159 5.92 1.39 -17.34
N PRO A 160 5.29 2.31 -18.08
CA PRO A 160 5.61 3.73 -17.97
C PRO A 160 5.45 4.21 -16.52
N GLY A 161 6.32 5.13 -16.08
CA GLY A 161 6.31 5.62 -14.69
C GLY A 161 5.03 6.37 -14.29
N ASP A 162 4.28 6.92 -15.25
CA ASP A 162 2.98 7.55 -15.04
C ASP A 162 1.82 6.54 -14.94
N CYS A 163 2.10 5.25 -15.11
CA CYS A 163 1.13 4.16 -14.99
C CYS A 163 1.27 3.39 -13.65
N VAL A 164 2.16 3.82 -12.75
CA VAL A 164 2.35 3.19 -11.44
C VAL A 164 2.34 4.25 -10.35
N VAL A 165 1.59 4.01 -9.28
CA VAL A 165 1.50 4.89 -8.12
C VAL A 165 1.69 4.07 -6.85
N VAL A 166 2.56 4.52 -5.96
CA VAL A 166 2.71 4.02 -4.59
C VAL A 166 2.14 5.09 -3.65
N VAL A 167 1.14 4.72 -2.88
CA VAL A 167 0.47 5.64 -1.96
C VAL A 167 1.40 6.03 -0.82
N ALA A 168 1.26 7.26 -0.33
CA ALA A 168 2.07 7.77 0.76
C ALA A 168 1.88 6.94 2.05
N ARG A 169 2.95 6.84 2.85
CA ARG A 169 2.89 6.11 4.13
C ARG A 169 1.88 6.77 5.07
N GLY A 170 1.00 5.94 5.62
CA GLY A 170 -0.03 6.37 6.59
C GLY A 170 -1.37 6.69 5.94
N GLU A 171 -1.46 6.63 4.61
CA GLU A 171 -2.70 6.77 3.87
C GLU A 171 -3.19 5.39 3.37
N PRO A 172 -4.51 5.12 3.42
CA PRO A 172 -5.07 3.93 2.80
C PRO A 172 -4.94 4.01 1.28
N ALA A 173 -4.69 2.87 0.62
CA ALA A 173 -4.56 2.84 -0.83
C ALA A 173 -5.90 2.88 -1.57
N ASP A 174 -6.96 2.36 -0.93
CA ASP A 174 -8.28 2.17 -1.55
C ASP A 174 -8.86 3.47 -2.14
N PRO A 175 -8.84 4.64 -1.46
CA PRO A 175 -9.37 5.86 -2.05
C PRO A 175 -8.61 6.27 -3.32
N THR A 176 -7.29 6.06 -3.35
CA THR A 176 -6.47 6.34 -4.53
C THR A 176 -6.82 5.39 -5.68
N ILE A 177 -7.01 4.10 -5.39
CA ILE A 177 -7.44 3.09 -6.38
C ILE A 177 -8.80 3.48 -6.97
N LEU A 178 -9.77 3.77 -6.11
CA LEU A 178 -11.15 4.04 -6.50
C LEU A 178 -11.31 5.39 -7.21
N ALA A 179 -10.60 6.43 -6.74
CA ALA A 179 -10.55 7.72 -7.41
C ALA A 179 -9.91 7.59 -8.82
N ALA A 180 -8.78 6.90 -8.93
CA ALA A 180 -8.15 6.64 -10.23
C ALA A 180 -9.11 5.88 -11.17
N ALA A 181 -9.82 4.88 -10.66
CA ALA A 181 -10.79 4.12 -11.44
C ALA A 181 -11.94 5.00 -11.95
N ARG A 182 -12.51 5.85 -11.07
CA ARG A 182 -13.57 6.79 -11.42
C ARG A 182 -13.11 7.80 -12.47
N ASP A 183 -11.98 8.46 -12.24
CA ASP A 183 -11.44 9.52 -13.11
C ASP A 183 -11.09 8.99 -14.51
N LEU A 184 -10.56 7.76 -14.56
CA LEU A 184 -10.17 7.12 -15.80
C LEU A 184 -11.32 6.36 -16.48
N LYS A 185 -12.50 6.28 -15.84
CA LYS A 185 -13.62 5.39 -16.22
C LYS A 185 -13.14 3.95 -16.44
N ALA A 186 -12.30 3.50 -15.52
CA ALA A 186 -11.61 2.22 -15.56
C ALA A 186 -12.26 1.21 -14.62
N LYS A 187 -12.11 -0.07 -14.95
CA LYS A 187 -12.44 -1.18 -14.06
C LYS A 187 -11.29 -1.43 -13.09
N VAL A 188 -11.59 -2.00 -11.92
CA VAL A 188 -10.58 -2.30 -10.88
C VAL A 188 -10.32 -3.80 -10.82
N ILE A 189 -9.06 -4.20 -10.98
CA ILE A 189 -8.62 -5.59 -10.82
C ILE A 189 -8.24 -5.79 -9.35
N THR A 190 -9.07 -6.48 -8.58
CA THR A 190 -8.86 -6.74 -7.15
C THR A 190 -9.84 -7.78 -6.60
N ASN A 191 -9.41 -8.54 -5.61
CA ASN A 191 -10.27 -9.40 -4.82
C ASN A 191 -10.93 -8.69 -3.62
N ASP A 192 -10.53 -7.47 -3.29
CA ASP A 192 -11.20 -6.66 -2.26
C ASP A 192 -12.61 -6.22 -2.70
N ARG A 193 -13.48 -5.97 -1.73
CA ARG A 193 -14.84 -5.44 -1.91
C ARG A 193 -14.93 -3.94 -1.57
N PHE A 194 -13.92 -3.35 -0.93
CA PHE A 194 -13.88 -1.94 -0.53
C PHE A 194 -15.13 -1.49 0.24
N ARG A 195 -15.63 -2.33 1.14
CA ARG A 195 -16.90 -2.09 1.84
C ARG A 195 -16.92 -0.79 2.63
N ASP A 196 -15.78 -0.44 3.24
CA ASP A 196 -15.64 0.77 4.06
C ASP A 196 -15.68 2.06 3.22
N TRP A 197 -15.59 1.96 1.89
CA TRP A 197 -15.56 3.08 0.95
C TRP A 197 -16.82 3.15 0.07
N ALA A 198 -17.80 2.28 0.29
CA ALA A 198 -18.99 2.21 -0.56
C ALA A 198 -19.86 3.48 -0.51
N ASP A 199 -19.83 4.22 0.60
CA ASP A 199 -20.56 5.49 0.76
C ASP A 199 -19.96 6.59 -0.16
N ASP A 200 -18.64 6.67 -0.23
CA ASP A 200 -17.91 7.64 -1.07
C ASP A 200 -17.76 7.16 -2.53
N PHE A 201 -17.78 5.85 -2.74
CA PHE A 201 -17.59 5.16 -4.01
C PHE A 201 -18.67 4.11 -4.25
N PRO A 202 -19.94 4.51 -4.50
CA PRO A 202 -21.04 3.58 -4.70
C PRO A 202 -20.84 2.65 -5.91
N GLU A 203 -19.97 3.00 -6.86
CA GLU A 203 -19.64 2.20 -8.03
C GLU A 203 -19.03 0.84 -7.67
N VAL A 204 -18.45 0.68 -6.47
CA VAL A 204 -17.91 -0.61 -6.01
C VAL A 204 -18.99 -1.68 -5.84
N ALA A 205 -20.25 -1.26 -5.65
CA ALA A 205 -21.41 -2.15 -5.59
C ALA A 205 -21.96 -2.49 -6.99
N THR A 206 -21.54 -1.76 -8.03
CA THR A 206 -22.00 -2.00 -9.39
C THR A 206 -21.30 -3.24 -9.98
N PRO A 207 -22.07 -4.24 -10.46
CA PRO A 207 -21.49 -5.39 -11.15
C PRO A 207 -20.63 -4.96 -12.35
N GLY A 208 -19.43 -5.54 -12.48
CA GLY A 208 -18.49 -5.23 -13.57
C GLY A 208 -17.50 -4.10 -13.27
N THR A 209 -17.67 -3.36 -12.15
CA THR A 209 -16.65 -2.38 -11.71
C THR A 209 -15.42 -3.08 -11.14
N LEU A 210 -15.64 -4.06 -10.25
CA LEU A 210 -14.58 -4.85 -9.62
C LEU A 210 -14.42 -6.18 -10.33
N ILE A 211 -13.24 -6.42 -10.87
CA ILE A 211 -12.87 -7.62 -11.61
C ILE A 211 -12.07 -8.53 -10.70
N LYS A 212 -12.59 -9.74 -10.50
CA LYS A 212 -11.95 -10.80 -9.72
C LYS A 212 -10.99 -11.59 -10.58
N GLY A 213 -10.05 -12.24 -9.90
CA GLY A 213 -9.09 -13.12 -10.53
C GLY A 213 -8.33 -13.93 -9.49
N GLY A 214 -7.41 -14.74 -9.98
CA GLY A 214 -6.59 -15.57 -9.12
C GLY A 214 -5.81 -16.60 -9.92
N TYR A 215 -5.32 -17.61 -9.22
CA TYR A 215 -4.64 -18.74 -9.83
C TYR A 215 -5.45 -20.00 -9.58
N ASP A 216 -5.59 -20.80 -10.63
CA ASP A 216 -6.12 -22.14 -10.55
C ASP A 216 -5.13 -23.10 -11.23
N HIS A 217 -4.68 -24.13 -10.52
CA HIS A 217 -3.65 -25.07 -11.00
C HIS A 217 -2.41 -24.40 -11.63
N GLY A 218 -2.02 -23.22 -11.11
CA GLY A 218 -0.88 -22.44 -11.60
C GLY A 218 -1.17 -21.57 -12.83
N ALA A 219 -2.38 -21.60 -13.38
CA ALA A 219 -2.82 -20.71 -14.44
C ALA A 219 -3.55 -19.48 -13.88
N LEU A 220 -3.16 -18.30 -14.35
CA LEU A 220 -3.87 -17.06 -14.06
C LEU A 220 -5.26 -17.10 -14.73
N TRP A 221 -6.30 -16.77 -13.96
CA TRP A 221 -7.63 -16.51 -14.48
C TRP A 221 -8.11 -15.11 -14.05
N LEU A 222 -8.87 -14.46 -14.92
CA LEU A 222 -9.57 -13.21 -14.66
C LEU A 222 -11.04 -13.42 -15.02
N ASP A 223 -11.95 -12.69 -14.37
CA ASP A 223 -13.36 -12.72 -14.75
C ASP A 223 -13.56 -11.99 -16.10
N ASP A 224 -13.41 -12.74 -17.20
CA ASP A 224 -13.51 -12.23 -18.56
C ASP A 224 -14.91 -11.68 -18.88
N ARG A 225 -15.96 -12.20 -18.23
CA ARG A 225 -17.34 -11.71 -18.43
C ARG A 225 -17.48 -10.31 -17.86
N ALA A 226 -16.95 -10.10 -16.66
CA ALA A 226 -16.92 -8.79 -16.03
C ALA A 226 -15.95 -7.83 -16.74
N LEU A 227 -14.88 -8.33 -17.37
CA LEU A 227 -13.98 -7.51 -18.19
C LEU A 227 -14.63 -7.06 -19.50
N ALA A 228 -15.46 -7.88 -20.13
CA ALA A 228 -16.07 -7.58 -21.42
C ALA A 228 -17.35 -6.71 -21.36
N SER A 229 -18.02 -6.64 -20.20
CA SER A 229 -19.30 -5.93 -19.99
C SER A 229 -19.16 -4.40 -19.92
#